data_AF-A0A2Z5N5W0-F1
#
_entry.id   AF-A0A2Z5N5W0-F1
#
_cell.length_a   1.000
_cell.length_b   1.000
_cell.length_c   1.000
_cell.angle_alpha   90.00
_cell.angle_beta   90.00
_cell.angle_gamma   90.00
#
_symmetry.space_group_name_H-M   'P 1'
#
loop_
_entity.id
_entity.type
_entity.pdbx_description
1 polymer ?
#
loop_
_entity_poly.entity_id
_entity_poly.type
_entity_poly.pdbx_seq_one_letter_code
_entity_poly.pdbx_strand_id
1 'polypeptide(L)'
;MKPLSNELPEHLALDAFRNLFEEADGWSVTEITGSDHVGDVIVANDQGTSYLAVLKAFNEGRADRVTAFFAQALLEARTHAERQGMRPAILIWVGSVSPSLINRLVEFHTAYGNREPFAVLSPDGTRYVQFPGLDIFERPNQQTRPYGSSPGTQPRLTFSDLTQWMLKLLLAIDIKGEGLIGAERKHYTTATDLARAAGTSVMTATRLIHALKREGLIETKPFLKIVQRGKLAKRWKSEYQRPPLALPMKFLLPGAPDTQLHKLLKKERGVLGLFAAADALGFGHVKGVPPTIWVHNLMEAENWRSLRRAKEGERPDLVLQQTGFPQSLDRGAVYRDGLRVTDIIQTWLDVSAHPARGAEQAAELEHGVLAGVVGESV
;
A
#
# COMPACT_ATOMS: atom_id res chain seq x y z
N MET A 1 19.83 9.85 23.74
CA MET A 1 18.86 9.50 22.67
C MET A 1 18.46 10.80 21.98
N LYS A 2 18.85 10.96 20.71
CA LYS A 2 18.35 12.05 19.86
C LYS A 2 16.86 11.83 19.60
N PRO A 3 16.02 12.89 19.56
CA PRO A 3 14.60 12.75 19.28
C PRO A 3 14.42 12.20 17.85
N LEU A 4 13.46 11.29 17.67
CA LEU A 4 12.95 10.92 16.35
C LEU A 4 12.41 12.21 15.71
N SER A 5 13.12 12.73 14.72
CA SER A 5 12.67 13.84 13.91
C SER A 5 11.40 13.39 13.19
N ASN A 6 10.31 14.09 13.47
CA ASN A 6 9.11 14.06 12.66
C ASN A 6 9.46 14.83 11.37
N GLU A 7 10.28 14.23 10.50
CA GLU A 7 10.68 14.86 9.24
C GLU A 7 9.43 15.01 8.38
N LEU A 8 8.99 16.26 8.25
CA LEU A 8 7.96 16.67 7.31
C LEU A 8 8.29 16.07 5.93
N PRO A 9 7.30 15.60 5.14
CA PRO A 9 7.51 15.08 3.78
C PRO A 9 8.37 15.99 2.88
N GLU A 10 8.44 17.27 3.23
CA GLU A 10 9.26 18.31 2.60
C GLU A 10 10.77 18.11 2.78
N HIS A 11 11.25 17.63 3.95
CA HIS A 11 12.69 17.36 4.15
C HIS A 11 13.17 16.18 3.31
N LEU A 12 12.43 15.07 3.35
CA LEU A 12 12.72 13.89 2.50
C LEU A 12 12.63 14.23 1.01
N ALA A 13 11.66 15.06 0.63
CA ALA A 13 11.53 15.53 -0.75
C ALA A 13 12.74 16.38 -1.17
N LEU A 14 13.16 17.32 -0.31
CA LEU A 14 14.27 18.20 -0.57
C LEU A 14 15.59 17.44 -0.71
N ASP A 15 15.88 16.49 0.18
CA ASP A 15 17.07 15.65 0.11
C ASP A 15 17.08 14.79 -1.17
N ALA A 16 15.91 14.28 -1.59
CA ALA A 16 15.82 13.53 -2.84
C ALA A 16 16.08 14.39 -4.09
N PHE A 17 15.61 15.64 -4.10
CA PHE A 17 15.92 16.58 -5.18
C PHE A 17 17.40 17.01 -5.14
N ARG A 18 17.97 17.26 -3.95
CA ARG A 18 19.41 17.52 -3.81
C ARG A 18 20.24 16.40 -4.41
N ASN A 19 19.99 15.16 -4.00
CA ASN A 19 20.71 14.01 -4.53
C ASN A 19 20.56 13.90 -6.05
N LEU A 20 19.35 14.09 -6.61
CA LEU A 20 19.12 14.06 -8.05
C LEU A 20 19.98 15.09 -8.81
N PHE A 21 19.99 16.35 -8.35
CA PHE A 21 20.70 17.41 -9.05
C PHE A 21 22.21 17.32 -8.77
N GLU A 22 22.66 16.97 -7.57
CA GLU A 22 24.08 16.79 -7.27
C GLU A 22 24.70 15.55 -7.94
N GLU A 23 23.91 14.49 -8.19
CA GLU A 23 24.29 13.35 -9.05
C GLU A 23 24.52 13.78 -10.52
N ALA A 24 23.89 14.88 -10.95
CA ALA A 24 24.09 15.44 -12.28
C ALA A 24 25.26 16.44 -12.26
N ASP A 25 26.39 16.07 -12.88
CA ASP A 25 27.57 16.93 -13.00
C ASP A 25 27.18 18.36 -13.44
N GLY A 26 27.53 19.36 -12.60
CA GLY A 26 27.31 20.76 -12.89
C GLY A 26 26.03 21.38 -12.33
N TRP A 27 25.25 20.70 -11.48
CA TRP A 27 24.06 21.27 -10.83
C TRP A 27 24.22 21.41 -9.31
N SER A 28 23.52 22.39 -8.73
CA SER A 28 23.53 22.68 -7.28
C SER A 28 22.15 23.13 -6.80
N VAL A 29 21.85 22.83 -5.54
CA VAL A 29 20.53 23.05 -4.92
C VAL A 29 20.71 23.71 -3.55
N THR A 30 20.38 24.99 -3.46
CA THR A 30 20.56 25.82 -2.25
C THR A 30 19.21 26.16 -1.63
N GLU A 31 19.05 25.89 -0.33
CA GLU A 31 17.87 26.34 0.43
C GLU A 31 17.92 27.85 0.63
N ILE A 32 16.75 28.51 0.56
CA ILE A 32 16.65 29.94 0.86
C ILE A 32 16.20 30.11 2.31
N THR A 33 17.12 30.53 3.18
CA THR A 33 16.80 30.87 4.57
C THR A 33 16.60 32.39 4.72
N GLY A 34 15.35 32.86 4.76
CA GLY A 34 15.01 34.26 5.01
C GLY A 34 13.51 34.57 4.96
N SER A 35 13.04 35.52 5.78
CA SER A 35 11.61 35.88 5.92
C SER A 35 10.99 36.63 4.74
N ASP A 36 11.80 37.07 3.78
CA ASP A 36 11.37 37.84 2.60
C ASP A 36 11.32 37.00 1.29
N HIS A 37 11.62 35.70 1.38
CA HIS A 37 11.61 34.81 0.23
C HIS A 37 10.47 33.80 0.34
N VAL A 38 9.69 33.67 -0.73
CA VAL A 38 8.50 32.80 -0.79
C VAL A 38 8.74 31.62 -1.75
N GLY A 39 9.99 31.38 -2.16
CA GLY A 39 10.41 30.17 -2.87
C GLY A 39 11.22 29.27 -1.95
N ASP A 40 11.11 27.95 -2.12
CA ASP A 40 11.69 26.98 -1.19
C ASP A 40 13.17 26.70 -1.48
N VAL A 41 13.58 26.78 -2.76
CA VAL A 41 14.90 26.31 -3.22
C VAL A 41 15.42 27.09 -4.43
N ILE A 42 16.74 27.35 -4.50
CA ILE A 42 17.44 27.78 -5.73
C ILE A 42 18.10 26.57 -6.37
N VAL A 43 17.78 26.32 -7.63
CA VAL A 43 18.45 25.31 -8.46
C VAL A 43 19.33 26.04 -9.48
N ALA A 44 20.63 25.79 -9.48
CA ALA A 44 21.56 26.48 -10.37
C ALA A 44 22.47 25.48 -11.11
N ASN A 45 22.74 25.77 -12.38
CA ASN A 45 23.76 25.08 -13.15
C ASN A 45 25.08 25.87 -13.20
N ASP A 46 26.17 25.17 -13.47
CA ASP A 46 27.53 25.70 -13.63
C ASP A 46 27.68 26.66 -14.82
N GLN A 47 26.73 26.62 -15.76
CA GLN A 47 26.60 27.55 -16.89
C GLN A 47 26.00 28.91 -16.50
N GLY A 48 25.75 29.16 -15.20
CA GLY A 48 25.31 30.45 -14.67
C GLY A 48 23.81 30.72 -14.78
N THR A 49 23.00 29.70 -15.09
CA THR A 49 21.53 29.81 -15.06
C THR A 49 20.99 29.35 -13.71
N SER A 50 20.22 30.20 -13.05
CA SER A 50 19.59 29.92 -11.77
C SER A 50 18.06 30.00 -11.85
N TYR A 51 17.42 29.09 -11.12
CA TYR A 51 15.98 28.95 -11.05
C TYR A 51 15.52 29.06 -9.60
N LEU A 52 14.46 29.83 -9.38
CA LEU A 52 13.74 29.82 -8.12
C LEU A 52 12.64 28.76 -8.18
N ALA A 53 12.81 27.70 -7.41
CA ALA A 53 11.93 26.55 -7.39
C ALA A 53 10.96 26.59 -6.20
N VAL A 54 9.70 26.28 -6.48
CA VAL A 54 8.71 25.95 -5.43
C VAL A 54 8.62 24.43 -5.31
N LEU A 55 8.78 23.93 -4.10
CA LEU A 55 8.71 22.50 -3.76
C LEU A 55 7.34 22.18 -3.17
N LYS A 56 6.64 21.21 -3.75
CA LYS A 56 5.42 20.66 -3.15
C LYS A 56 5.57 19.16 -2.93
N ALA A 57 5.39 18.73 -1.69
CA ALA A 57 5.48 17.33 -1.29
C ALA A 57 4.12 16.75 -0.91
N PHE A 58 3.82 15.54 -1.41
CA PHE A 58 2.55 14.87 -1.21
C PHE A 58 2.72 13.40 -0.85
N ASN A 59 1.91 12.92 0.09
CA ASN A 59 1.89 11.49 0.45
C ASN A 59 1.11 10.63 -0.58
N GLU A 60 0.26 11.23 -1.42
CA GLU A 60 -0.63 10.52 -2.35
C GLU A 60 -0.54 11.10 -3.78
N GLY A 61 -0.34 10.25 -4.80
CA GLY A 61 -0.18 10.64 -6.21
C GLY A 61 -1.48 10.82 -7.00
N ARG A 62 -2.57 11.29 -6.38
CA ARG A 62 -3.86 11.44 -7.05
C ARG A 62 -3.84 12.54 -8.13
N ALA A 63 -4.12 12.16 -9.38
CA ALA A 63 -3.95 13.05 -10.54
C ALA A 63 -4.70 14.38 -10.47
N ASP A 64 -5.94 14.37 -9.99
CA ASP A 64 -6.74 15.59 -9.80
C ASP A 64 -6.11 16.56 -8.80
N ARG A 65 -5.62 16.02 -7.67
CA ARG A 65 -4.97 16.81 -6.61
C ARG A 65 -3.62 17.33 -7.04
N VAL A 66 -2.75 16.45 -7.56
CA VAL A 66 -1.40 16.82 -7.97
C VAL A 66 -1.44 17.85 -9.11
N THR A 67 -2.38 17.74 -10.07
CA THR A 67 -2.53 18.77 -11.12
C THR A 67 -2.99 20.11 -10.54
N ALA A 68 -3.93 20.14 -9.59
CA ALA A 68 -4.36 21.38 -8.95
C ALA A 68 -3.20 22.07 -8.20
N PHE A 69 -2.41 21.30 -7.46
CA PHE A 69 -1.24 21.83 -6.78
C PHE A 69 -0.10 22.22 -7.72
N PHE A 70 0.07 21.50 -8.84
CA PHE A 70 1.03 21.90 -9.86
C PHE A 70 0.64 23.26 -10.46
N ALA A 71 -0.65 23.50 -10.72
CA ALA A 71 -1.14 24.80 -11.16
C ALA A 71 -0.86 25.90 -10.12
N GLN A 72 -1.08 25.60 -8.84
CA GLN A 72 -0.75 26.51 -7.74
C GLN A 72 0.76 26.80 -7.68
N ALA A 73 1.60 25.77 -7.71
CA ALA A 73 3.06 25.89 -7.67
C ALA A 73 3.60 26.68 -8.86
N LEU A 74 3.00 26.52 -10.04
CA LEU A 74 3.32 27.30 -11.23
C LEU A 74 3.07 28.80 -11.03
N LEU A 75 1.93 29.16 -10.42
CA LEU A 75 1.57 30.56 -10.12
C LEU A 75 2.47 31.15 -9.02
N GLU A 76 2.74 30.38 -7.97
CA GLU A 76 3.65 30.76 -6.89
C GLU A 76 5.06 30.99 -7.43
N ALA A 77 5.63 30.01 -8.14
CA ALA A 77 6.98 30.09 -8.69
C ALA A 77 7.17 31.32 -9.59
N ARG A 78 6.21 31.61 -10.49
CA ARG A 78 6.24 32.81 -11.33
C ARG A 78 6.28 34.09 -10.50
N THR A 79 5.37 34.20 -9.54
CA THR A 79 5.24 35.39 -8.68
C THR A 79 6.50 35.61 -7.85
N HIS A 80 7.08 34.54 -7.31
CA HIS A 80 8.27 34.62 -6.47
C HIS A 80 9.52 34.91 -7.29
N ALA A 81 9.64 34.29 -8.47
CA ALA A 81 10.78 34.47 -9.35
C ALA A 81 10.81 35.88 -9.95
N GLU A 82 9.66 36.44 -10.33
CA GLU A 82 9.54 37.82 -10.84
C GLU A 82 10.03 38.84 -9.81
N ARG A 83 9.64 38.69 -8.53
CA ARG A 83 10.09 39.58 -7.44
C ARG A 83 11.60 39.55 -7.22
N GLN A 84 12.27 38.46 -7.58
CA GLN A 84 13.70 38.26 -7.37
C GLN A 84 14.53 38.35 -8.67
N GLY A 85 13.89 38.63 -9.81
CA GLY A 85 14.55 38.66 -11.11
C GLY A 85 15.13 37.31 -11.57
N MET A 86 14.57 36.19 -11.07
CA MET A 86 15.01 34.83 -11.38
C MET A 86 14.05 34.11 -12.34
N ARG A 87 14.44 32.94 -12.84
CA ARG A 87 13.55 32.07 -13.62
C ARG A 87 12.74 31.15 -12.71
N PRO A 88 11.43 30.98 -12.93
CA PRO A 88 10.63 30.06 -12.11
C PRO A 88 10.91 28.59 -12.46
N ALA A 89 10.84 27.72 -11.45
CA ALA A 89 10.84 26.26 -11.61
C ALA A 89 9.91 25.57 -10.60
N ILE A 90 9.56 24.32 -10.86
CA ILE A 90 8.62 23.55 -10.03
C ILE A 90 9.21 22.19 -9.67
N LEU A 91 9.20 21.86 -8.38
CA LEU A 91 9.63 20.55 -7.87
C LEU A 91 8.44 19.87 -7.19
N ILE A 92 8.07 18.67 -7.65
CA ILE A 92 6.95 17.91 -7.12
C ILE A 92 7.43 16.58 -6.57
N TRP A 93 7.20 16.35 -5.29
CA TRP A 93 7.39 15.04 -4.66
C TRP A 93 6.04 14.38 -4.41
N VAL A 94 5.85 13.14 -4.86
CA VAL A 94 4.63 12.37 -4.58
C VAL A 94 4.97 10.98 -4.08
N GLY A 95 4.17 10.45 -3.14
CA GLY A 95 4.37 9.10 -2.58
C GLY A 95 4.31 7.97 -3.61
N SER A 96 3.71 8.19 -4.78
CA SER A 96 3.80 7.31 -5.96
C SER A 96 3.49 8.09 -7.24
N VAL A 97 4.28 7.91 -8.30
CA VAL A 97 4.04 8.53 -9.61
C VAL A 97 3.50 7.49 -10.59
N SER A 98 2.42 7.80 -11.31
CA SER A 98 1.98 7.01 -12.46
C SER A 98 2.39 7.69 -13.78
N PRO A 99 2.61 6.95 -14.88
CA PRO A 99 2.89 7.55 -16.18
C PRO A 99 1.76 8.47 -16.67
N SER A 100 0.51 8.16 -16.34
CA SER A 100 -0.64 9.02 -16.62
C SER A 100 -0.62 10.32 -15.86
N LEU A 101 -0.08 10.34 -14.64
CA LEU A 101 0.10 11.57 -13.87
C LEU A 101 1.16 12.45 -14.54
N ILE A 102 2.32 11.88 -14.89
CA ILE A 102 3.38 12.61 -15.61
C ILE A 102 2.82 13.20 -16.90
N ASN A 103 2.20 12.38 -17.77
CA ASN A 103 1.65 12.86 -19.04
C ASN A 103 0.63 13.97 -18.83
N ARG A 104 -0.23 13.84 -17.82
CA ARG A 104 -1.21 14.89 -17.49
C ARG A 104 -0.54 16.18 -17.03
N LEU A 105 0.53 16.11 -16.25
CA LEU A 105 1.29 17.29 -15.83
C LEU A 105 2.02 17.92 -17.02
N VAL A 106 2.60 17.12 -17.91
CA VAL A 106 3.22 17.58 -19.16
C VAL A 106 2.20 18.24 -20.08
N GLU A 107 1.04 17.61 -20.30
CA GLU A 107 -0.06 18.17 -21.10
C GLU A 107 -0.58 19.48 -20.49
N PHE A 108 -0.79 19.50 -19.17
CA PHE A 108 -1.21 20.70 -18.45
C PHE A 108 -0.17 21.82 -18.59
N HIS A 109 1.12 21.51 -18.38
CA HIS A 109 2.22 22.47 -18.51
C HIS A 109 2.38 22.96 -19.94
N THR A 110 2.18 22.10 -20.94
CA THR A 110 2.19 22.49 -22.35
C THR A 110 1.03 23.44 -22.69
N ALA A 111 -0.15 23.22 -22.08
CA ALA A 111 -1.35 24.01 -22.35
C ALA A 111 -1.39 25.35 -21.60
N TYR A 112 -0.86 25.40 -20.38
CA TYR A 112 -1.01 26.55 -19.46
C TYR A 112 0.30 27.13 -18.91
N GLY A 113 1.40 26.39 -19.06
CA GLY A 113 2.75 26.81 -18.69
C GLY A 113 3.40 27.72 -19.75
N ASN A 114 4.52 28.33 -19.36
CA ASN A 114 5.40 29.12 -20.23
C ASN A 114 6.75 28.43 -20.37
N ARG A 115 6.76 27.09 -20.39
CA ARG A 115 7.96 26.23 -20.49
C ARG A 115 8.91 26.35 -19.29
N GLU A 116 8.37 26.64 -18.11
CA GLU A 116 9.12 26.56 -16.85
C GLU A 116 9.68 25.15 -16.65
N PRO A 117 10.93 25.02 -16.22
CA PRO A 117 11.46 23.72 -15.83
C PRO A 117 10.66 23.10 -14.70
N PHE A 118 10.45 21.80 -14.76
CA PHE A 118 9.87 21.08 -13.64
C PHE A 118 10.38 19.66 -13.51
N ALA A 119 10.33 19.16 -12.28
CA ALA A 119 10.70 17.80 -11.95
C ALA A 119 9.66 17.14 -11.03
N VAL A 120 9.49 15.84 -11.19
CA VAL A 120 8.61 14.98 -10.41
C VAL A 120 9.37 13.76 -9.95
N LEU A 121 9.38 13.50 -8.65
CA LEU A 121 10.02 12.34 -8.04
C LEU A 121 9.05 11.55 -7.15
N SER A 122 9.30 10.25 -7.03
CA SER A 122 8.68 9.38 -6.02
C SER A 122 9.67 8.46 -5.31
N PRO A 123 9.31 7.96 -4.10
CA PRO A 123 10.13 7.02 -3.35
C PRO A 123 10.45 5.70 -4.09
N ASP A 124 9.68 5.33 -5.11
CA ASP A 124 9.87 4.11 -5.90
C ASP A 124 10.94 4.23 -7.00
N GLY A 125 11.63 5.39 -7.06
CA GLY A 125 12.69 5.66 -8.03
C GLY A 125 12.18 6.15 -9.39
N THR A 126 10.89 6.43 -9.55
CA THR A 126 10.38 7.09 -10.77
C THR A 126 10.85 8.54 -10.81
N ARG A 127 11.48 8.94 -11.92
CA ARG A 127 12.03 10.28 -12.12
C ARG A 127 11.53 10.88 -13.44
N TYR A 128 10.92 12.06 -13.36
CA TYR A 128 10.69 12.94 -14.51
C TYR A 128 11.38 14.25 -14.24
N VAL A 129 12.32 14.66 -15.09
CA VAL A 129 13.06 15.91 -14.94
C VAL A 129 13.13 16.56 -16.30
N GLN A 130 12.66 17.80 -16.37
CA GLN A 130 12.76 18.61 -17.57
C GLN A 130 13.35 19.97 -17.19
N PHE A 131 14.67 20.04 -17.22
CA PHE A 131 15.45 21.25 -17.00
C PHE A 131 16.37 21.47 -18.20
N PRO A 132 16.64 22.73 -18.62
CA PRO A 132 17.61 23.00 -19.68
C PRO A 132 18.98 22.44 -19.33
N GLY A 133 19.42 21.40 -20.06
CA GLY A 133 20.67 20.69 -19.79
C GLY A 133 20.55 19.50 -18.83
N LEU A 134 19.34 19.18 -18.36
CA LEU A 134 19.07 18.00 -17.52
C LEU A 134 17.65 17.47 -17.82
N ASP A 135 17.58 16.56 -18.79
CA ASP A 135 16.36 15.86 -19.18
C ASP A 135 16.46 14.38 -18.76
N ILE A 136 15.71 13.99 -17.73
CA ILE A 136 15.68 12.62 -17.22
C ILE A 136 14.27 12.06 -17.35
N PHE A 137 14.13 10.95 -18.06
CA PHE A 137 12.89 10.20 -18.21
C PHE A 137 13.11 8.74 -17.83
N GLU A 138 13.46 8.48 -16.57
CA GLU A 138 13.79 7.14 -16.10
C GLU A 138 12.56 6.41 -15.57
N ARG A 139 12.28 5.27 -16.21
CA ARG A 139 11.33 4.26 -15.76
C ARG A 139 12.12 3.14 -15.06
N PRO A 140 11.64 2.54 -13.97
CA PRO A 140 12.21 1.28 -13.52
C PRO A 140 12.07 0.21 -14.63
N ASN A 141 13.21 -0.11 -15.25
CA ASN A 141 13.56 -1.25 -16.09
C ASN A 141 12.45 -1.90 -16.94
N GLN A 142 12.37 -1.52 -18.22
CA GLN A 142 11.72 -2.34 -19.27
C GLN A 142 12.78 -2.98 -20.16
N GLN A 143 13.14 -4.23 -19.87
CA GLN A 143 13.71 -5.11 -20.90
C GLN A 143 12.65 -5.35 -21.98
N THR A 144 12.88 -4.70 -23.11
CA THR A 144 12.48 -5.04 -24.48
C THR A 144 11.72 -6.35 -24.69
N ARG A 145 10.43 -6.26 -25.07
CA ARG A 145 9.83 -7.07 -26.15
C ARG A 145 8.78 -6.27 -26.93
N PRO A 146 8.63 -6.52 -28.25
CA PRO A 146 8.11 -5.56 -29.21
C PRO A 146 6.60 -5.68 -29.44
N TYR A 147 6.01 -4.53 -29.80
CA TYR A 147 4.78 -4.30 -30.56
C TYR A 147 3.57 -5.22 -30.30
N GLY A 148 2.62 -4.68 -29.54
CA GLY A 148 1.20 -5.05 -29.57
C GLY A 148 0.38 -3.86 -29.09
N SER A 149 -0.21 -3.14 -30.04
CA SER A 149 -1.37 -2.23 -29.95
C SER A 149 -1.80 -1.80 -28.53
N SER A 150 -1.55 -0.55 -28.13
CA SER A 150 -2.07 0.01 -26.86
C SER A 150 -3.58 0.23 -26.91
N PRO A 151 -4.42 -0.46 -26.12
CA PRO A 151 -5.73 0.04 -25.74
C PRO A 151 -5.54 0.93 -24.51
N GLY A 152 -6.25 2.05 -24.46
CA GLY A 152 -6.13 3.09 -23.42
C GLY A 152 -5.99 2.55 -22.00
N THR A 153 -5.20 3.26 -21.18
CA THR A 153 -4.79 2.95 -19.80
C THR A 153 -5.95 2.51 -18.91
N GLN A 154 -6.30 1.23 -18.99
CA GLN A 154 -7.26 0.60 -18.10
C GLN A 154 -6.52 0.15 -16.83
N PRO A 155 -7.12 0.30 -15.64
CA PRO A 155 -6.43 0.12 -14.36
C PRO A 155 -5.95 -1.33 -14.18
N ARG A 156 -4.63 -1.53 -14.00
CA ARG A 156 -4.02 -2.82 -13.60
C ARG A 156 -4.66 -3.34 -12.30
N LEU A 157 -4.71 -4.65 -12.11
CA LEU A 157 -5.25 -5.20 -10.85
C LEU A 157 -4.35 -4.76 -9.70
N THR A 158 -4.91 -4.02 -8.75
CA THR A 158 -4.28 -3.61 -7.49
C THR A 158 -5.03 -4.23 -6.32
N PHE A 159 -4.30 -4.71 -5.32
CA PHE A 159 -4.86 -5.36 -4.13
C PHE A 159 -5.15 -4.35 -3.02
N SER A 160 -5.93 -3.31 -3.33
CA SER A 160 -6.43 -2.39 -2.31
C SER A 160 -7.31 -3.14 -1.29
N ASP A 161 -7.50 -2.54 -0.12
CA ASP A 161 -8.29 -3.11 0.96
C ASP A 161 -9.67 -3.62 0.50
N LEU A 162 -10.43 -2.78 -0.21
CA LEU A 162 -11.74 -3.18 -0.77
C LEU A 162 -11.62 -4.21 -1.91
N THR A 163 -10.57 -4.17 -2.72
CA THR A 163 -10.33 -5.20 -3.74
C THR A 163 -10.14 -6.56 -3.08
N GLN A 164 -9.32 -6.63 -2.04
CA GLN A 164 -9.06 -7.88 -1.32
C GLN A 164 -10.34 -8.43 -0.68
N TRP A 165 -11.18 -7.57 -0.10
CA TRP A 165 -12.50 -7.98 0.37
C TRP A 165 -13.37 -8.57 -0.75
N MET A 166 -13.47 -7.89 -1.90
CA MET A 166 -14.24 -8.40 -3.04
C MET A 166 -13.68 -9.72 -3.61
N LEU A 167 -12.36 -9.92 -3.58
CA LEU A 167 -11.73 -11.19 -3.97
C LEU A 167 -12.12 -12.31 -3.00
N LYS A 168 -12.10 -12.03 -1.69
CA LYS A 168 -12.58 -12.97 -0.66
C LYS A 168 -14.04 -13.38 -0.91
N LEU A 169 -14.92 -12.43 -1.25
CA LEU A 169 -16.31 -12.73 -1.62
C LEU A 169 -16.41 -13.69 -2.82
N LEU A 170 -15.68 -13.40 -3.89
CA LEU A 170 -15.68 -14.22 -5.11
C LEU A 170 -15.17 -15.65 -4.87
N LEU A 171 -14.28 -15.83 -3.90
CA LEU A 171 -13.70 -17.12 -3.53
C LEU A 171 -14.46 -17.85 -2.41
N ALA A 172 -15.37 -17.17 -1.72
CA ALA A 172 -16.05 -17.71 -0.53
C ALA A 172 -16.84 -18.99 -0.82
N ILE A 173 -17.45 -19.09 -2.01
CA ILE A 173 -18.22 -20.26 -2.44
C ILE A 173 -17.36 -21.53 -2.57
N ASP A 174 -16.06 -21.36 -2.88
CA ASP A 174 -15.12 -22.47 -3.08
C ASP A 174 -14.51 -22.97 -1.74
N ILE A 175 -14.68 -22.24 -0.64
CA ILE A 175 -14.16 -22.62 0.68
C ILE A 175 -15.06 -23.70 1.30
N LYS A 176 -14.49 -24.90 1.48
CA LYS A 176 -15.17 -26.05 2.12
C LYS A 176 -15.16 -25.91 3.64
N GLY A 177 -16.27 -26.25 4.30
CA GLY A 177 -16.39 -26.28 5.78
C GLY A 177 -16.86 -24.95 6.37
N GLU A 178 -17.77 -24.96 7.34
CA GLU A 178 -18.47 -23.77 7.86
C GLU A 178 -17.59 -22.86 8.72
N GLY A 179 -17.93 -21.56 8.77
CA GLY A 179 -17.30 -20.59 9.68
C GLY A 179 -15.83 -20.29 9.40
N LEU A 180 -15.35 -20.51 8.17
CA LEU A 180 -13.96 -20.23 7.77
C LEU A 180 -13.77 -18.85 7.13
N ILE A 181 -14.86 -18.20 6.77
CA ILE A 181 -14.88 -16.87 6.18
C ILE A 181 -16.19 -16.17 6.59
N GLY A 182 -16.11 -14.88 6.91
CA GLY A 182 -17.25 -14.02 7.24
C GLY A 182 -18.08 -13.58 6.02
N ALA A 183 -17.84 -14.21 4.86
CA ALA A 183 -18.53 -13.94 3.61
C ALA A 183 -19.66 -14.95 3.37
N GLU A 184 -20.74 -14.47 2.77
CA GLU A 184 -21.82 -15.34 2.28
C GLU A 184 -21.32 -16.20 1.13
N ARG A 185 -21.62 -17.51 1.18
CA ARG A 185 -21.22 -18.47 0.14
C ARG A 185 -22.24 -18.51 -0.97
N LYS A 186 -22.06 -17.65 -1.97
CA LYS A 186 -22.92 -17.62 -3.15
C LYS A 186 -22.17 -17.21 -4.41
N HIS A 187 -22.79 -17.49 -5.55
CA HIS A 187 -22.34 -17.00 -6.83
C HIS A 187 -22.82 -15.55 -7.03
N TYR A 188 -21.94 -14.72 -7.59
CA TYR A 188 -22.27 -13.37 -8.03
C TYR A 188 -22.38 -13.36 -9.55
N THR A 189 -23.48 -12.83 -10.08
CA THR A 189 -23.70 -12.79 -11.54
C THR A 189 -23.16 -11.53 -12.18
N THR A 190 -23.20 -10.40 -11.48
CA THR A 190 -22.82 -9.09 -12.02
C THR A 190 -21.95 -8.28 -11.08
N ALA A 191 -21.33 -7.22 -11.62
CA ALA A 191 -20.61 -6.22 -10.83
C ALA A 191 -21.49 -5.55 -9.77
N THR A 192 -22.77 -5.35 -10.09
CA THR A 192 -23.76 -4.76 -9.16
C THR A 192 -24.03 -5.69 -7.98
N ASP A 193 -24.14 -7.00 -8.22
CA ASP A 193 -24.36 -7.98 -7.15
C ASP A 193 -23.14 -8.04 -6.22
N LEU A 194 -21.94 -8.07 -6.80
CA LEU A 194 -20.69 -8.03 -6.05
C LEU A 194 -20.56 -6.73 -5.25
N ALA A 195 -20.86 -5.58 -5.86
CA ALA A 195 -20.82 -4.28 -5.19
C ALA A 195 -21.76 -4.21 -3.98
N ARG A 196 -22.98 -4.76 -4.14
CA ARG A 196 -23.98 -4.81 -3.07
C ARG A 196 -23.48 -5.66 -1.90
N ALA A 197 -22.99 -6.86 -2.16
CA ALA A 197 -22.45 -7.73 -1.11
C ALA A 197 -21.17 -7.16 -0.48
N ALA A 198 -20.38 -6.44 -1.27
CA ALA A 198 -19.17 -5.78 -0.79
C ALA A 198 -19.44 -4.43 -0.11
N GLY A 199 -20.67 -3.92 -0.06
CA GLY A 199 -20.96 -2.59 0.50
C GLY A 199 -20.11 -1.49 -0.13
N THR A 200 -19.93 -1.51 -1.45
CA THR A 200 -19.14 -0.52 -2.21
C THR A 200 -19.91 0.00 -3.43
N SER A 201 -19.33 0.97 -4.14
CA SER A 201 -19.93 1.50 -5.36
C SER A 201 -19.86 0.48 -6.50
N VAL A 202 -20.88 0.49 -7.37
CA VAL A 202 -20.89 -0.34 -8.59
C VAL A 202 -19.66 -0.04 -9.46
N MET A 203 -19.22 1.22 -9.50
CA MET A 203 -18.02 1.62 -10.25
C MET A 203 -16.75 0.92 -9.72
N THR A 204 -16.60 0.79 -8.40
CA THR A 204 -15.47 0.10 -7.76
C THR A 204 -15.43 -1.38 -8.16
N ALA A 205 -16.57 -2.07 -8.07
CA ALA A 205 -16.66 -3.48 -8.45
C ALA A 205 -16.46 -3.69 -9.96
N THR A 206 -17.03 -2.83 -10.80
CA THR A 206 -16.84 -2.86 -12.26
C THR A 206 -15.36 -2.69 -12.61
N ARG A 207 -14.65 -1.76 -11.97
CA ARG A 207 -13.21 -1.57 -12.16
C ARG A 207 -12.42 -2.83 -11.82
N LEU A 208 -12.74 -3.48 -10.70
CA LEU A 208 -12.11 -4.75 -10.32
C LEU A 208 -12.36 -5.82 -11.38
N ILE A 209 -13.61 -6.02 -11.82
CA ILE A 209 -13.96 -7.04 -12.80
C ILE A 209 -13.26 -6.80 -14.14
N HIS A 210 -13.18 -5.55 -14.61
CA HIS A 210 -12.41 -5.23 -15.81
C HIS A 210 -10.92 -5.51 -15.64
N ALA A 211 -10.35 -5.19 -14.47
CA ALA A 211 -8.95 -5.46 -14.18
C ALA A 211 -8.64 -6.96 -14.17
N LEU A 212 -9.50 -7.76 -13.52
CA LEU A 212 -9.41 -9.22 -13.49
C LEU A 212 -9.59 -9.82 -14.90
N LYS A 213 -10.55 -9.34 -15.68
CA LYS A 213 -10.84 -9.84 -17.03
C LYS A 213 -9.67 -9.61 -17.97
N ARG A 214 -9.07 -8.41 -17.93
CA ARG A 214 -7.90 -8.08 -18.76
C ARG A 214 -6.72 -8.99 -18.45
N GLU A 215 -6.58 -9.42 -17.20
CA GLU A 215 -5.49 -10.31 -16.79
C GLU A 215 -5.79 -11.80 -16.95
N GLY A 216 -6.97 -12.16 -17.48
CA GLY A 216 -7.42 -13.54 -17.64
C GLY A 216 -7.72 -14.24 -16.31
N LEU A 217 -7.99 -13.48 -15.25
CA LEU A 217 -8.18 -14.01 -13.90
C LEU A 217 -9.64 -14.34 -13.57
N ILE A 218 -10.60 -13.88 -14.38
CA ILE A 218 -12.03 -14.07 -14.14
C ILE A 218 -12.79 -14.46 -15.41
N GLU A 219 -13.72 -15.40 -15.28
CA GLU A 219 -14.80 -15.65 -16.22
C GLU A 219 -16.07 -14.98 -15.71
N THR A 220 -16.86 -14.38 -16.60
CA THR A 220 -18.03 -13.57 -16.23
C THR A 220 -19.36 -14.23 -16.55
N LYS A 221 -19.36 -15.45 -17.10
CA LYS A 221 -20.57 -16.18 -17.47
C LYS A 221 -20.42 -17.66 -17.07
N PRO A 222 -21.47 -18.31 -16.54
CA PRO A 222 -22.77 -17.72 -16.17
C PRO A 222 -22.70 -16.86 -14.89
N PHE A 223 -21.61 -16.96 -14.13
CA PHE A 223 -21.32 -16.17 -12.94
C PHE A 223 -19.88 -15.65 -12.96
N LEU A 224 -19.57 -14.72 -12.07
CA LEU A 224 -18.23 -14.21 -11.81
C LEU A 224 -17.40 -15.30 -11.12
N LYS A 225 -16.47 -15.93 -11.84
CA LYS A 225 -15.65 -17.04 -11.36
C LYS A 225 -14.16 -16.74 -11.53
N ILE A 226 -13.39 -16.87 -10.46
CA ILE A 226 -11.92 -16.81 -10.54
C ILE A 226 -11.39 -18.11 -11.15
N VAL A 227 -10.58 -18.01 -12.20
CA VAL A 227 -10.07 -19.17 -12.96
C VAL A 227 -8.57 -19.43 -12.77
N GLN A 228 -7.70 -18.46 -13.10
CA GLN A 228 -6.25 -18.57 -12.94
C GLN A 228 -5.86 -18.35 -11.46
N ARG A 229 -6.36 -19.22 -10.58
CA ARG A 229 -6.28 -19.13 -9.11
C ARG A 229 -4.82 -19.12 -8.62
N GLY A 230 -3.96 -19.99 -9.15
CA GLY A 230 -2.53 -19.99 -8.82
C GLY A 230 -1.81 -18.67 -9.17
N LYS A 231 -2.12 -18.09 -10.34
CA LYS A 231 -1.59 -16.78 -10.75
C LYS A 231 -2.08 -15.67 -9.83
N LEU A 232 -3.37 -15.65 -9.51
CA LEU A 232 -3.95 -14.68 -8.57
C LEU A 232 -3.28 -14.81 -7.20
N ALA A 233 -3.15 -16.04 -6.70
CA ALA A 233 -2.58 -16.35 -5.40
C ALA A 233 -1.13 -15.87 -5.27
N LYS A 234 -0.29 -16.18 -6.26
CA LYS A 234 1.10 -15.70 -6.30
C LYS A 234 1.21 -14.18 -6.22
N ARG A 235 0.35 -13.47 -6.96
CA ARG A 235 0.32 -12.00 -6.91
C ARG A 235 -0.20 -11.49 -5.58
N TRP A 236 -1.25 -12.08 -5.04
CA TRP A 236 -1.83 -11.64 -3.78
C TRP A 236 -0.85 -11.79 -2.62
N LYS A 237 -0.12 -12.92 -2.54
CA LYS A 237 0.94 -13.12 -1.54
C LYS A 237 2.05 -12.07 -1.62
N SER A 238 2.39 -11.59 -2.83
CA SER A 238 3.44 -10.58 -2.98
C SER A 238 3.13 -9.25 -2.28
N GLU A 239 1.85 -8.93 -2.09
CA GLU A 239 1.40 -7.74 -1.37
C GLU A 239 1.67 -7.83 0.15
N TYR A 240 1.82 -9.06 0.65
CA TYR A 240 2.05 -9.35 2.07
C TYR A 240 3.53 -9.54 2.42
N GLN A 241 4.45 -9.44 1.44
CA GLN A 241 5.89 -9.55 1.69
C GLN A 241 6.46 -8.41 2.54
N ARG A 242 5.76 -7.27 2.61
CA ARG A 242 6.16 -6.15 3.47
C ARG A 242 5.73 -6.45 4.91
N PRO A 243 6.67 -6.52 5.87
CA PRO A 243 6.31 -6.80 7.25
C PRO A 243 5.45 -5.65 7.81
N PRO A 244 4.36 -5.96 8.53
CA PRO A 244 3.54 -4.95 9.18
C PRO A 244 4.29 -4.30 10.35
N LEU A 245 3.87 -3.10 10.75
CA LEU A 245 4.30 -2.51 12.01
C LEU A 245 3.88 -3.42 13.16
N ALA A 246 4.82 -3.77 14.03
CA ALA A 246 4.64 -4.76 15.08
C ALA A 246 5.18 -4.27 16.43
N LEU A 247 4.48 -4.58 17.51
CA LEU A 247 4.93 -4.36 18.89
C LEU A 247 4.89 -5.67 19.68
N PRO A 248 6.03 -6.17 20.18
CA PRO A 248 6.07 -7.30 21.10
C PRO A 248 5.57 -6.87 22.48
N MET A 249 4.58 -7.58 23.01
CA MET A 249 3.91 -7.23 24.28
C MET A 249 4.01 -8.36 25.30
N LYS A 250 3.88 -7.99 26.57
CA LYS A 250 3.68 -8.91 27.69
C LYS A 250 2.45 -8.52 28.49
N PHE A 251 1.82 -9.50 29.13
CA PHE A 251 0.78 -9.21 30.09
C PHE A 251 1.38 -8.59 31.35
N LEU A 252 0.69 -7.59 31.90
CA LEU A 252 1.09 -6.94 33.15
C LEU A 252 0.91 -7.87 34.36
N LEU A 253 -0.15 -8.69 34.34
CA LEU A 253 -0.45 -9.64 35.39
C LEU A 253 0.08 -11.03 35.00
N PRO A 254 0.54 -11.86 35.94
CA PRO A 254 0.87 -13.25 35.67
C PRO A 254 -0.39 -14.07 35.39
N GLY A 255 -0.29 -15.07 34.52
CA GLY A 255 -1.39 -15.98 34.22
C GLY A 255 -1.07 -16.93 33.06
N ALA A 256 -1.96 -17.90 32.84
CA ALA A 256 -1.88 -18.76 31.67
C ALA A 256 -2.11 -17.92 30.39
N PRO A 257 -1.20 -17.96 29.39
CA PRO A 257 -1.26 -17.10 28.21
C PRO A 257 -2.60 -17.14 27.48
N ASP A 258 -3.16 -18.33 27.26
CA ASP A 258 -4.42 -18.48 26.52
C ASP A 258 -5.59 -17.82 27.25
N THR A 259 -5.69 -18.01 28.57
CA THR A 259 -6.73 -17.38 29.39
C THR A 259 -6.62 -15.85 29.36
N GLN A 260 -5.40 -15.32 29.36
CA GLN A 260 -5.17 -13.88 29.30
C GLN A 260 -5.49 -13.30 27.92
N LEU A 261 -5.10 -14.00 26.86
CA LEU A 261 -5.43 -13.65 25.48
C LEU A 261 -6.95 -13.59 25.27
N HIS A 262 -7.68 -14.59 25.76
CA HIS A 262 -9.14 -14.59 25.68
C HIS A 262 -9.78 -13.44 26.45
N LYS A 263 -9.29 -13.12 27.65
CA LYS A 263 -9.77 -11.98 28.44
C LYS A 263 -9.48 -10.65 27.76
N LEU A 264 -8.32 -10.52 27.12
CA LEU A 264 -7.93 -9.34 26.36
C LEU A 264 -8.87 -9.13 25.17
N LEU A 265 -9.01 -10.13 24.30
CA LEU A 265 -9.80 -10.02 23.06
C LEU A 265 -11.32 -9.91 23.28
N LYS A 266 -11.82 -10.25 24.49
CA LYS A 266 -13.20 -9.95 24.88
C LYS A 266 -13.44 -8.48 25.20
N LYS A 267 -12.41 -7.75 25.62
CA LYS A 267 -12.50 -6.35 26.04
C LYS A 267 -12.03 -5.40 24.94
N GLU A 268 -10.94 -5.76 24.30
CA GLU A 268 -10.26 -4.94 23.32
C GLU A 268 -10.61 -5.36 21.89
N ARG A 269 -10.62 -4.40 20.97
CA ARG A 269 -10.93 -4.64 19.56
C ARG A 269 -9.69 -5.10 18.81
N GLY A 270 -9.42 -6.41 18.87
CA GLY A 270 -8.37 -7.09 18.12
C GLY A 270 -8.89 -8.31 17.35
N VAL A 271 -8.15 -8.73 16.32
CA VAL A 271 -8.42 -9.96 15.57
C VAL A 271 -7.22 -10.89 15.69
N LEU A 272 -7.43 -12.12 16.17
CA LEU A 272 -6.37 -13.12 16.23
C LEU A 272 -5.94 -13.49 14.81
N GLY A 273 -4.63 -13.47 14.53
CA GLY A 273 -4.05 -13.70 13.21
C GLY A 273 -2.93 -14.73 13.18
N LEU A 274 -2.36 -14.93 11.99
CA LEU A 274 -1.20 -15.79 11.74
C LEU A 274 -1.41 -17.24 12.26
N PHE A 275 -0.39 -17.85 12.87
CA PHE A 275 -0.42 -19.25 13.33
C PHE A 275 -1.50 -19.48 14.40
N ALA A 276 -1.71 -18.54 15.30
CA ALA A 276 -2.74 -18.66 16.33
C ALA A 276 -4.16 -18.65 15.73
N ALA A 277 -4.36 -17.93 14.63
CA ALA A 277 -5.60 -18.02 13.85
C ALA A 277 -5.72 -19.37 13.14
N ALA A 278 -4.64 -19.89 12.55
CA ALA A 278 -4.65 -21.21 11.93
C ALA A 278 -5.03 -22.30 12.95
N ASP A 279 -4.44 -22.26 14.15
CA ASP A 279 -4.81 -23.14 15.28
C ASP A 279 -6.29 -22.98 15.65
N ALA A 280 -6.78 -21.75 15.84
CA ALA A 280 -8.17 -21.47 16.21
C ALA A 280 -9.19 -21.88 15.13
N LEU A 281 -8.78 -21.91 13.86
CA LEU A 281 -9.59 -22.42 12.75
C LEU A 281 -9.53 -23.94 12.59
N GLY A 282 -8.65 -24.64 13.34
CA GLY A 282 -8.48 -26.09 13.29
C GLY A 282 -7.46 -26.57 12.25
N PHE A 283 -6.63 -25.68 11.71
CA PHE A 283 -5.64 -25.97 10.66
C PHE A 283 -4.21 -25.62 11.05
N GLY A 284 -3.93 -25.38 12.32
CA GLY A 284 -2.60 -25.03 12.80
C GLY A 284 -1.65 -26.24 12.85
N HIS A 285 -0.54 -26.09 12.16
CA HIS A 285 0.53 -27.09 12.06
C HIS A 285 1.79 -26.63 12.80
N VAL A 286 2.08 -25.33 12.77
CA VAL A 286 3.26 -24.72 13.37
C VAL A 286 2.97 -24.23 14.78
N LYS A 287 3.76 -24.68 15.76
CA LYS A 287 3.64 -24.29 17.18
C LYS A 287 4.83 -23.50 17.69
N GLY A 288 4.65 -22.81 18.81
CA GLY A 288 5.72 -22.15 19.57
C GLY A 288 5.99 -20.69 19.20
N VAL A 289 5.31 -20.15 18.18
CA VAL A 289 5.34 -18.73 17.83
C VAL A 289 4.36 -17.97 18.75
N PRO A 290 4.75 -16.80 19.31
CA PRO A 290 3.82 -15.98 20.08
C PRO A 290 2.57 -15.63 19.26
N PRO A 291 1.36 -15.65 19.87
CA PRO A 291 0.13 -15.29 19.18
C PRO A 291 0.18 -13.85 18.69
N THR A 292 -0.35 -13.60 17.49
CA THR A 292 -0.41 -12.28 16.89
C THR A 292 -1.84 -11.77 16.87
N ILE A 293 -2.02 -10.50 17.23
CA ILE A 293 -3.30 -9.81 17.20
C ILE A 293 -3.18 -8.66 16.20
N TRP A 294 -4.03 -8.69 15.18
CA TRP A 294 -4.23 -7.57 14.27
C TRP A 294 -5.07 -6.47 14.93
N VAL A 295 -4.61 -5.23 14.76
CA VAL A 295 -5.25 -4.01 15.26
C VAL A 295 -5.31 -2.95 14.16
N HIS A 296 -6.25 -2.03 14.29
CA HIS A 296 -6.42 -0.89 13.38
C HIS A 296 -5.36 0.18 13.57
N ASN A 297 -5.03 0.46 14.83
CA ASN A 297 -4.07 1.48 15.21
C ASN A 297 -3.17 0.94 16.33
N LEU A 298 -1.88 0.83 16.02
CA LEU A 298 -0.90 0.26 16.94
C LEU A 298 -0.64 1.17 18.14
N MET A 299 -0.67 2.49 17.96
CA MET A 299 -0.46 3.46 19.05
C MET A 299 -1.60 3.41 20.06
N GLU A 300 -2.84 3.21 19.60
CA GLU A 300 -3.98 3.02 20.49
C GLU A 300 -3.86 1.67 21.23
N ALA A 301 -3.59 0.59 20.49
CA ALA A 301 -3.53 -0.76 21.04
C ALA A 301 -2.37 -0.99 22.02
N GLU A 302 -1.27 -0.25 21.85
CA GLU A 302 -0.16 -0.25 22.78
C GLU A 302 -0.58 0.12 24.20
N ASN A 303 -1.57 1.01 24.33
CA ASN A 303 -2.04 1.54 25.61
C ASN A 303 -3.14 0.68 26.27
N TRP A 304 -3.39 -0.54 25.76
CA TRP A 304 -4.33 -1.47 26.39
C TRP A 304 -3.89 -1.80 27.82
N ARG A 305 -4.76 -1.54 28.79
CA ARG A 305 -4.45 -1.53 30.23
C ARG A 305 -3.88 -2.82 30.81
N SER A 306 -3.99 -3.94 30.10
CA SER A 306 -3.51 -5.24 30.54
C SER A 306 -2.15 -5.63 29.97
N LEU A 307 -1.59 -4.79 29.09
CA LEU A 307 -0.35 -5.04 28.38
C LEU A 307 0.73 -4.02 28.74
N ARG A 308 1.98 -4.43 28.52
CA ARG A 308 3.16 -3.57 28.43
C ARG A 308 4.02 -4.03 27.27
N ARG A 309 4.89 -3.15 26.76
CA ARG A 309 5.94 -3.58 25.84
C ARG A 309 6.83 -4.63 26.49
N ALA A 310 7.21 -5.65 25.73
CA ALA A 310 8.26 -6.57 26.11
C ALA A 310 9.59 -5.81 26.16
N LYS A 311 10.41 -6.04 27.19
CA LYS A 311 11.75 -5.47 27.26
C LYS A 311 12.69 -6.25 26.36
N GLU A 312 13.82 -5.64 26.02
CA GLU A 312 14.88 -6.32 25.30
C GLU A 312 15.31 -7.60 26.04
N GLY A 313 15.43 -8.71 25.30
CA GLY A 313 15.74 -10.04 25.84
C GLY A 313 14.56 -10.79 26.47
N GLU A 314 13.41 -10.16 26.71
CA GLU A 314 12.22 -10.86 27.19
C GLU A 314 11.51 -11.59 26.04
N ARG A 315 11.09 -12.83 26.28
CA ARG A 315 10.14 -13.50 25.38
C ARG A 315 8.77 -12.80 25.46
N PRO A 316 8.21 -12.31 24.34
CA PRO A 316 6.88 -11.71 24.35
C PRO A 316 5.79 -12.76 24.57
N ASP A 317 4.70 -12.34 25.21
CA ASP A 317 3.52 -13.18 25.40
C ASP A 317 2.59 -13.12 24.18
N LEU A 318 2.60 -11.99 23.45
CA LEU A 318 1.90 -11.78 22.18
C LEU A 318 2.57 -10.68 21.36
N VAL A 319 2.18 -10.58 20.09
CA VAL A 319 2.59 -9.47 19.20
C VAL A 319 1.35 -8.74 18.70
N LEU A 320 1.32 -7.41 18.86
CA LEU A 320 0.33 -6.56 18.20
C LEU A 320 0.86 -6.17 16.82
N GLN A 321 0.04 -6.28 15.79
CA GLN A 321 0.39 -5.86 14.43
C GLN A 321 -0.68 -4.96 13.82
N GLN A 322 -0.26 -3.89 13.13
CA GLN A 322 -1.19 -3.02 12.43
C GLN A 322 -1.46 -3.52 11.01
N THR A 323 -2.74 -3.73 10.69
CA THR A 323 -3.12 -4.16 9.33
C THR A 323 -3.09 -3.00 8.34
N GLY A 324 -2.61 -3.27 7.13
CA GLY A 324 -2.74 -2.36 5.98
C GLY A 324 -4.10 -2.47 5.26
N PHE A 325 -4.90 -3.49 5.59
CA PHE A 325 -6.15 -3.81 4.92
C PHE A 325 -7.29 -4.06 5.94
N PRO A 326 -7.66 -3.01 6.72
CA PRO A 326 -8.60 -3.16 7.82
C PRO A 326 -10.00 -3.60 7.40
N GLN A 327 -10.52 -3.14 6.25
CA GLN A 327 -11.86 -3.55 5.79
C GLN A 327 -11.89 -5.01 5.36
N SER A 328 -10.87 -5.49 4.65
CA SER A 328 -10.70 -6.88 4.23
C SER A 328 -10.55 -7.80 5.44
N LEU A 329 -9.79 -7.36 6.44
CA LEU A 329 -9.63 -8.07 7.72
C LEU A 329 -10.97 -8.15 8.45
N ASP A 330 -11.61 -7.01 8.69
CA ASP A 330 -12.76 -6.91 9.57
C ASP A 330 -13.98 -7.64 9.03
N ARG A 331 -14.23 -7.51 7.73
CA ARG A 331 -15.39 -8.10 7.06
C ARG A 331 -15.19 -9.59 6.80
N GLY A 332 -13.95 -10.02 6.65
CA GLY A 332 -13.59 -11.43 6.52
C GLY A 332 -13.60 -12.16 7.85
N ALA A 333 -13.23 -11.51 8.95
CA ALA A 333 -13.06 -12.15 10.25
C ALA A 333 -14.28 -12.98 10.70
N VAL A 334 -13.99 -14.09 11.38
CA VAL A 334 -14.97 -15.04 11.90
C VAL A 334 -14.86 -15.13 13.42
N TYR A 335 -15.90 -15.67 14.06
CA TYR A 335 -15.86 -15.95 15.50
C TYR A 335 -15.58 -17.44 15.75
N ARG A 336 -14.59 -17.72 16.60
CA ARG A 336 -14.25 -19.07 17.10
C ARG A 336 -14.06 -19.00 18.60
N ASP A 337 -14.82 -19.80 19.34
CA ASP A 337 -14.77 -19.83 20.82
C ASP A 337 -14.91 -18.45 21.48
N GLY A 338 -15.73 -17.59 20.87
CA GLY A 338 -15.96 -16.21 21.33
C GLY A 338 -14.81 -15.23 21.01
N LEU A 339 -13.79 -15.66 20.27
CA LEU A 339 -12.72 -14.81 19.76
C LEU A 339 -12.98 -14.44 18.31
N ARG A 340 -12.62 -13.20 17.96
CA ARG A 340 -12.57 -12.76 16.57
C ARG A 340 -11.24 -13.19 15.97
N VAL A 341 -11.30 -13.95 14.89
CA VAL A 341 -10.16 -14.60 14.23
C VAL A 341 -10.17 -14.22 12.75
N THR A 342 -8.99 -14.10 12.15
CA THR A 342 -8.88 -13.91 10.70
C THR A 342 -9.59 -15.02 9.95
N ASP A 343 -10.18 -14.71 8.79
CA ASP A 343 -10.66 -15.78 7.90
C ASP A 343 -9.51 -16.64 7.38
N ILE A 344 -9.85 -17.78 6.79
CA ILE A 344 -8.88 -18.74 6.30
C ILE A 344 -8.00 -18.19 5.16
N ILE A 345 -8.52 -17.29 4.32
CA ILE A 345 -7.73 -16.65 3.25
C ILE A 345 -6.76 -15.66 3.87
N GLN A 346 -7.21 -14.81 4.80
CA GLN A 346 -6.34 -13.88 5.50
C GLN A 346 -5.25 -14.62 6.28
N THR A 347 -5.61 -15.69 6.98
CA THR A 347 -4.67 -16.54 7.72
C THR A 347 -3.59 -17.10 6.79
N TRP A 348 -3.99 -17.60 5.62
CA TRP A 348 -3.06 -18.08 4.58
C TRP A 348 -2.14 -16.96 4.06
N LEU A 349 -2.66 -15.76 3.79
CA LEU A 349 -1.86 -14.62 3.35
C LEU A 349 -0.83 -14.23 4.42
N ASP A 350 -1.28 -14.11 5.67
CA ASP A 350 -0.46 -13.68 6.80
C ASP A 350 0.70 -14.64 7.07
N VAL A 351 0.45 -15.95 7.11
CA VAL A 351 1.49 -16.95 7.37
C VAL A 351 2.45 -17.11 6.18
N SER A 352 1.98 -16.86 4.94
CA SER A 352 2.81 -17.02 3.75
C SER A 352 4.02 -16.08 3.69
N ALA A 353 3.94 -14.94 4.36
CA ALA A 353 5.01 -13.95 4.44
C ALA A 353 5.82 -14.03 5.75
N HIS A 354 5.46 -14.92 6.67
CA HIS A 354 6.09 -14.96 7.98
C HIS A 354 7.45 -15.70 7.94
N PRO A 355 8.55 -15.11 8.47
CA PRO A 355 9.91 -15.62 8.33
C PRO A 355 10.21 -16.93 9.08
N ALA A 356 9.35 -17.32 10.02
CA ALA A 356 9.41 -18.66 10.63
C ALA A 356 8.98 -19.74 9.62
N ARG A 357 8.45 -20.88 10.09
CA ARG A 357 7.86 -21.95 9.25
C ARG A 357 6.53 -21.51 8.58
N GLY A 358 6.40 -20.24 8.21
CA GLY A 358 5.22 -19.66 7.57
C GLY A 358 4.93 -20.26 6.20
N ALA A 359 5.97 -20.51 5.40
CA ALA A 359 5.85 -21.18 4.11
C ALA A 359 5.24 -22.59 4.24
N GLU A 360 5.60 -23.33 5.29
CA GLU A 360 5.07 -24.66 5.57
C GLU A 360 3.59 -24.61 5.97
N GLN A 361 3.23 -23.72 6.91
CA GLN A 361 1.83 -23.51 7.28
C GLN A 361 0.98 -23.06 6.08
N ALA A 362 1.51 -22.20 5.22
CA ALA A 362 0.84 -21.77 4.01
C ALA A 362 0.62 -22.93 3.03
N ALA A 363 1.65 -23.75 2.81
CA ALA A 363 1.56 -24.92 1.92
C ALA A 363 0.54 -25.95 2.43
N GLU A 364 0.46 -26.18 3.74
CA GLU A 364 -0.56 -27.06 4.33
C GLU A 364 -1.99 -26.55 4.06
N LEU A 365 -2.20 -25.23 4.19
CA LEU A 365 -3.49 -24.62 3.85
C LEU A 365 -3.80 -24.76 2.35
N GLU A 366 -2.80 -24.59 1.49
CA GLU A 366 -2.93 -24.71 0.03
C GLU A 366 -3.24 -26.13 -0.44
N HIS A 367 -2.62 -27.14 0.15
CA HIS A 367 -2.89 -28.54 -0.20
C HIS A 367 -4.15 -29.08 0.49
N GLY A 368 -4.55 -28.48 1.62
CA GLY A 368 -5.74 -28.85 2.36
C GLY A 368 -6.96 -28.00 2.00
N VAL A 369 -7.39 -27.16 2.95
CA VAL A 369 -8.69 -26.48 2.92
C VAL A 369 -8.82 -25.44 1.78
N LEU A 370 -7.70 -24.91 1.27
CA LEU A 370 -7.67 -23.94 0.17
C LEU A 370 -7.29 -24.56 -1.18
N ALA A 371 -7.16 -25.88 -1.31
CA ALA A 371 -6.79 -26.53 -2.57
C ALA A 371 -7.74 -26.13 -3.71
N GLY A 372 -9.04 -26.12 -3.42
CA GLY A 372 -10.07 -25.66 -4.34
C GLY A 372 -10.16 -24.15 -4.49
N VAL A 373 -9.33 -23.33 -3.84
CA VAL A 373 -9.48 -21.87 -3.78
C VAL A 373 -8.29 -21.16 -4.43
N VAL A 374 -7.07 -21.63 -4.14
CA VAL A 374 -5.82 -20.97 -4.56
C VAL A 374 -4.92 -21.85 -5.44
N GLY A 375 -5.19 -23.16 -5.53
CA GLY A 375 -4.50 -24.09 -6.42
C GLY A 375 -4.93 -23.96 -7.88
N GLU A 376 -4.13 -24.50 -8.80
CA GLU A 376 -4.60 -24.73 -10.17
C GLU A 376 -5.69 -25.79 -10.12
N SER A 377 -6.88 -25.48 -10.68
CA SER A 377 -7.90 -26.50 -10.86
C SER A 377 -7.34 -27.52 -11.84
N VAL A 378 -7.25 -28.79 -11.42
CA VAL A 378 -7.03 -29.91 -12.34
C VAL A 378 -8.21 -30.02 -13.29
#